data_AF-A0A251XGV0-F1
#
_entry.id   AF-A0A251XGV0-F1
#
_cell.length_a   1.000
_cell.length_b   1.000
_cell.length_c   1.000
_cell.angle_alpha   90.00
_cell.angle_beta   90.00
_cell.angle_gamma   90.00
#
_symmetry.space_group_name_H-M   'P 1'
#
loop_
_entity.id
_entity.type
_entity.pdbx_description
1 polymer ?
#
loop_
_entity_poly.entity_id
_entity_poly.type
_entity_poly.pdbx_seq_one_letter_code
_entity_poly.pdbx_strand_id
1 'polypeptide(L)'
;MSLFAQHAPRAPRPPRRRRVGRVLAGTGAVLALALGLMPSPYVIEQPGPVFDTLGTSDHEGTERPLISIPDRTTYPTDGSLDMLTVSVVGNPAQRPDWFAVVSAWLDPSRSVVPMEAVFPRARRPRIATRRTRSR
;
A
#
# COMPACT_ATOMS: atom_id res chain seq x y z
N MET A 1 -77.58 13.97 14.62
CA MET A 1 -76.46 13.78 15.56
C MET A 1 -75.38 13.00 14.83
N SER A 2 -74.20 13.59 14.72
CA SER A 2 -73.09 13.16 13.87
C SER A 2 -72.38 11.92 14.40
N LEU A 3 -72.52 10.80 13.69
CA LEU A 3 -71.68 9.61 13.82
C LEU A 3 -70.85 9.43 12.55
N PHE A 4 -70.07 10.45 12.19
CA PHE A 4 -68.92 10.23 11.32
C PHE A 4 -67.82 9.65 12.18
N ALA A 5 -67.83 8.33 12.30
CA ALA A 5 -66.75 7.57 12.90
C ALA A 5 -65.47 7.88 12.14
N GLN A 6 -64.63 8.68 12.79
CA GLN A 6 -63.30 9.05 12.37
C GLN A 6 -62.44 7.77 12.30
N HIS A 7 -62.49 7.08 11.17
CA HIS A 7 -61.50 6.06 10.87
C HIS A 7 -60.21 6.77 10.47
N ALA A 8 -59.42 7.17 11.48
CA ALA A 8 -58.04 7.57 11.25
C ALA A 8 -57.33 6.38 10.56
N PRO A 9 -56.77 6.54 9.36
CA PRO A 9 -56.07 5.46 8.70
C PRO A 9 -54.89 5.04 9.61
N ARG A 10 -54.91 3.78 10.08
CA ARG A 10 -53.75 3.21 10.78
C ARG A 10 -52.57 3.25 9.82
N ALA A 11 -51.56 4.05 10.16
CA ALA A 11 -50.31 4.09 9.40
C ALA A 11 -49.78 2.65 9.19
N PRO A 12 -49.46 2.25 7.95
CA PRO A 12 -48.99 0.90 7.67
C PRO A 12 -47.70 0.64 8.45
N ARG A 13 -47.74 -0.34 9.38
CA ARG A 13 -46.54 -0.81 10.07
C ARG A 13 -45.57 -1.35 9.02
N PRO A 14 -44.31 -0.88 8.97
CA PRO A 14 -43.38 -1.36 7.96
C PRO A 14 -43.20 -2.88 8.15
N PRO A 15 -43.24 -3.67 7.05
CA PRO A 15 -43.23 -5.12 7.14
C PRO A 15 -41.98 -5.57 7.88
N ARG A 16 -42.12 -6.47 8.87
CA ARG A 16 -41.01 -7.00 9.69
C ARG A 16 -39.80 -7.42 8.84
N ARG A 17 -40.03 -7.97 7.63
CA ARG A 17 -39.00 -8.32 6.64
C ARG A 17 -38.09 -7.16 6.24
N ARG A 18 -38.62 -5.93 6.09
CA ARG A 18 -37.80 -4.74 5.77
C ARG A 18 -36.90 -4.32 6.93
N ARG A 19 -37.35 -4.51 8.18
CA ARG A 19 -36.50 -4.25 9.36
C ARG A 19 -35.39 -5.27 9.49
N VAL A 20 -35.72 -6.56 9.34
CA VAL A 20 -34.74 -7.65 9.38
C VAL A 20 -33.70 -7.47 8.27
N GLY A 21 -34.11 -7.12 7.05
CA GLY A 21 -33.20 -6.83 5.95
C GLY A 21 -32.24 -5.66 6.25
N ARG A 22 -32.72 -4.57 6.85
CA ARG A 22 -31.87 -3.43 7.25
C ARG A 22 -30.91 -3.79 8.38
N VAL A 23 -31.35 -4.58 9.36
CA VAL A 23 -30.50 -5.04 10.45
C VAL A 23 -29.39 -5.94 9.90
N LEU A 24 -29.73 -6.93 9.06
CA LEU A 24 -28.73 -7.80 8.43
C LEU A 24 -27.75 -7.02 7.54
N ALA A 25 -28.25 -6.07 6.75
CA ALA A 25 -27.39 -5.22 5.92
C ALA A 25 -26.47 -4.35 6.77
N GLY A 26 -26.98 -3.76 7.86
CA GLY A 26 -26.18 -2.98 8.81
C GLY A 26 -25.10 -3.81 9.50
N THR A 27 -25.46 -4.99 10.02
CA THR A 27 -24.49 -5.91 10.65
C THR A 27 -23.44 -6.38 9.65
N GLY A 28 -23.84 -6.71 8.41
CA GLY A 28 -22.92 -7.08 7.34
C GLY A 28 -21.95 -5.96 6.98
N ALA A 29 -22.42 -4.72 6.88
CA ALA A 29 -21.58 -3.55 6.62
C ALA A 29 -20.55 -3.32 7.75
N VAL A 30 -20.97 -3.45 9.01
CA VAL A 30 -20.06 -3.33 10.16
C VAL A 30 -18.99 -4.42 10.15
N LEU A 31 -19.37 -5.67 9.86
CA LEU A 31 -18.42 -6.78 9.74
C LEU A 31 -17.43 -6.57 8.59
N ALA A 32 -17.90 -6.12 7.44
CA ALA A 32 -17.03 -5.82 6.29
C ALA A 32 -16.04 -4.69 6.62
N LEU A 33 -16.49 -3.65 7.33
CA LEU A 33 -15.62 -2.56 7.78
C LEU A 33 -14.55 -3.06 8.77
N ALA A 34 -14.95 -3.89 9.73
CA ALA A 34 -14.04 -4.47 10.71
C ALA A 34 -12.97 -5.36 10.06
N LEU A 35 -13.35 -6.16 9.05
CA LEU A 35 -12.40 -6.96 8.27
C LEU A 35 -11.50 -6.08 7.38
N GLY A 36 -12.03 -4.98 6.84
CA GLY A 36 -11.30 -4.03 6.01
C GLY A 36 -10.19 -3.28 6.75
N LEU A 37 -10.34 -3.12 8.07
CA LEU A 37 -9.35 -2.50 8.97
C LEU A 37 -8.36 -3.52 9.56
N MET A 38 -8.46 -4.79 9.18
CA MET A 38 -7.53 -5.81 9.65
C MET A 38 -6.21 -5.72 8.87
N PRO A 39 -5.05 -5.89 9.53
CA PRO A 39 -3.76 -5.83 8.87
C PRO A 39 -3.63 -6.92 7.80
N SER A 40 -3.34 -6.51 6.56
CA SER A 40 -3.23 -7.42 5.42
C SER A 40 -1.84 -8.09 5.35
N PRO A 41 -1.72 -9.29 4.74
CA PRO A 41 -0.42 -9.93 4.47
C PRO A 41 0.25 -9.42 3.18
N TYR A 42 -0.04 -8.19 2.76
CA TYR A 42 0.48 -7.60 1.53
C TYR A 42 1.29 -6.34 1.80
N VAL A 43 2.24 -6.07 0.90
CA VAL A 43 2.98 -4.80 0.85
C VAL A 43 2.63 -4.07 -0.44
N ILE A 44 2.72 -2.74 -0.41
CA ILE A 44 2.46 -1.89 -1.57
C ILE A 44 3.81 -1.36 -2.06
N GLU A 45 4.19 -1.72 -3.28
CA GLU A 45 5.36 -1.15 -3.94
C GLU A 45 4.95 0.07 -4.75
N GLN A 46 5.70 1.17 -4.61
CA GLN A 46 5.48 2.40 -5.37
C GLN A 46 6.80 2.93 -5.95
N PRO A 47 6.76 3.63 -7.10
CA PRO A 47 7.93 4.29 -7.67
C PRO A 47 8.49 5.28 -6.65
N GLY A 48 9.80 5.18 -6.41
CA GLY A 48 10.53 6.18 -5.64
C GLY A 48 10.90 7.38 -6.53
N PRO A 49 11.47 8.43 -5.93
CA PRO A 49 12.00 9.56 -6.68
C PRO A 49 13.10 9.12 -7.64
N VAL A 50 13.18 9.80 -8.78
CA VAL A 50 14.26 9.63 -9.76
C VAL A 50 15.31 10.67 -9.47
N PHE A 51 16.58 10.26 -9.47
CA PHE A 51 17.70 11.17 -9.23
C PHE A 51 18.64 11.18 -10.44
N ASP A 52 19.05 12.38 -10.87
CA ASP A 52 20.09 12.50 -11.89
C ASP A 52 21.47 12.38 -11.24
N THR A 53 22.20 11.35 -11.64
CA THR A 53 23.56 11.05 -11.12
C THR A 53 24.65 11.90 -11.73
N LEU A 54 24.39 12.55 -12.86
CA LEU A 54 25.30 13.52 -13.47
C LEU A 54 25.05 14.95 -12.98
N GLY A 55 23.88 15.18 -12.38
CA GLY A 55 23.45 16.47 -11.86
C GLY A 55 23.82 16.73 -10.41
N THR A 56 23.25 17.80 -9.89
CA THR A 56 23.32 18.22 -8.49
C THR A 56 22.07 17.76 -7.75
N SER A 57 22.25 17.29 -6.52
CA SER A 57 21.16 16.96 -5.61
C SER A 57 21.24 17.88 -4.39
N ASP A 58 20.10 18.37 -3.92
CA ASP A 58 20.01 19.14 -2.69
C ASP A 58 20.35 18.24 -1.49
N HIS A 59 21.40 18.60 -0.75
CA HIS A 59 21.72 18.02 0.54
C HIS A 59 21.76 19.16 1.57
N GLU A 60 20.80 19.15 2.50
CA GLU A 60 20.69 20.13 3.59
C GLU A 60 20.66 21.61 3.12
N GLY A 61 20.04 21.89 1.98
CA GLY A 61 19.95 23.24 1.40
C GLY A 61 21.21 23.67 0.64
N THR A 62 22.16 22.76 0.41
CA THR A 62 23.31 22.99 -0.46
C THR A 62 23.28 22.05 -1.66
N GLU A 63 23.37 22.61 -2.86
CA GLU A 63 23.58 21.85 -4.09
C GLU A 63 24.95 21.18 -4.06
N ARG A 64 24.97 19.85 -4.11
CA ARG A 64 26.20 19.07 -4.26
C ARG A 64 26.05 18.07 -5.41
N PRO A 65 27.14 17.76 -6.14
CA PRO A 65 27.12 16.68 -7.13
C PRO A 65 26.68 15.37 -6.48
N LEU A 66 25.72 14.66 -7.09
CA LEU A 66 25.22 13.39 -6.53
C LEU A 66 26.32 12.32 -6.47
N ILE A 67 27.25 12.34 -7.44
CA ILE A 67 28.46 11.51 -7.46
C ILE A 67 29.67 12.42 -7.72
N SER A 68 30.72 12.25 -6.92
CA SER A 68 32.01 12.94 -7.11
C SER A 68 33.15 11.92 -7.17
N ILE A 69 34.00 12.03 -8.19
CA ILE A 69 35.16 11.15 -8.40
C ILE A 69 36.43 12.00 -8.17
N PRO A 70 37.07 11.91 -6.99
CA PRO A 70 38.12 12.86 -6.58
C PRO A 70 39.39 12.84 -7.45
N ASP A 71 39.64 11.75 -8.19
CA ASP A 71 40.90 11.55 -8.94
C ASP A 71 40.71 11.51 -10.46
N ARG A 72 39.57 11.97 -10.98
CA ARG A 72 39.29 11.98 -12.44
C ARG A 72 38.61 13.27 -12.88
N THR A 73 39.04 13.81 -14.01
CA THR A 73 38.37 14.91 -14.68
C THR A 73 37.04 14.45 -15.27
N THR A 74 35.95 15.05 -14.79
CA THR A 74 34.62 14.96 -15.41
C THR A 74 34.44 16.07 -16.45
N TYR A 75 33.65 15.78 -17.48
CA TYR A 75 33.35 16.73 -18.56
C TYR A 75 31.88 17.15 -18.47
N PRO A 76 31.54 18.40 -18.83
CA PRO A 76 30.15 18.83 -18.89
C PRO A 76 29.40 18.02 -19.96
N THR A 77 28.20 17.56 -19.60
CA THR A 77 27.31 16.77 -20.45
C THR A 77 25.94 17.44 -20.42
N ASP A 78 25.28 17.51 -21.58
CA ASP A 78 23.92 18.05 -21.71
C ASP A 78 22.82 17.00 -21.42
N GLY A 79 23.19 15.75 -21.15
CA GLY A 79 22.26 14.65 -20.86
C GLY A 79 22.12 14.37 -19.36
N SER A 80 21.04 13.69 -18.99
CA SER A 80 20.81 13.17 -17.63
C SER A 80 21.05 11.66 -17.57
N LEU A 81 21.51 11.18 -16.40
CA LEU A 81 21.56 9.74 -16.09
C LEU A 81 20.68 9.46 -14.87
N ASP A 82 19.47 9.04 -15.18
CA ASP A 82 18.40 8.83 -14.21
C ASP A 82 18.58 7.52 -13.42
N MET A 83 18.76 7.63 -12.11
CA MET A 83 18.70 6.52 -11.17
C MET A 83 17.25 6.32 -10.71
N LEU A 84 16.66 5.18 -11.10
CA LEU A 84 15.32 4.78 -10.67
C LEU A 84 15.38 4.14 -9.29
N THR A 85 14.58 4.64 -8.36
CA THR A 85 14.41 4.03 -7.03
C THR A 85 13.00 3.45 -6.90
N VAL A 86 12.85 2.40 -6.10
CA VAL A 86 11.54 1.84 -5.73
C VAL A 86 11.41 1.88 -4.20
N SER A 87 10.24 2.27 -3.71
CA SER A 87 9.95 2.36 -2.29
C SER A 87 8.83 1.37 -1.92
N VAL A 88 9.02 0.63 -0.83
CA VAL A 88 8.02 -0.30 -0.32
C VAL A 88 7.30 0.36 0.84
N VAL A 89 5.99 0.57 0.68
CA VAL A 89 5.09 1.08 1.73
C VAL A 89 4.51 -0.11 2.49
N GLY A 90 4.80 -0.13 3.78
CA GLY A 90 4.42 -1.21 4.69
C GLY A 90 5.65 -2.01 5.13
N ASN A 91 5.73 -2.28 6.42
CA ASN A 91 6.78 -3.11 7.00
C ASN A 91 6.15 -4.21 7.86
N PRO A 92 6.87 -5.30 8.22
CA PRO A 92 6.31 -6.37 9.02
C PRO A 92 5.70 -5.95 10.37
N ALA A 93 6.11 -4.79 10.91
CA ALA A 93 5.59 -4.18 12.14
C ALA A 93 4.41 -3.21 11.92
N GLN A 94 4.25 -2.64 10.72
CA GLN A 94 3.18 -1.73 10.30
C GLN A 94 2.64 -2.19 8.96
N ARG A 95 1.66 -3.09 9.01
CA ARG A 95 1.04 -3.70 7.83
C ARG A 95 -0.06 -2.77 7.30
N PRO A 96 -0.16 -2.58 5.98
CA PRO A 96 -1.27 -1.85 5.37
C PRO A 96 -2.61 -2.57 5.63
N ASP A 97 -3.65 -1.80 5.90
CA ASP A 97 -5.02 -2.30 6.00
C ASP A 97 -5.56 -2.67 4.60
N TRP A 98 -6.59 -3.50 4.54
CA TRP A 98 -7.19 -3.93 3.28
C TRP A 98 -7.72 -2.79 2.42
N PHE A 99 -8.18 -1.69 3.03
CA PHE A 99 -8.60 -0.51 2.27
C PHE A 99 -7.43 0.12 1.47
N ALA A 100 -6.23 0.13 2.05
CA ALA A 100 -5.03 0.63 1.37
C ALA A 100 -4.59 -0.31 0.24
N VAL A 101 -4.75 -1.63 0.42
CA VAL A 101 -4.46 -2.63 -0.62
C VAL A 101 -5.42 -2.48 -1.81
N VAL A 102 -6.72 -2.36 -1.54
CA VAL A 102 -7.74 -2.18 -2.59
C VAL A 102 -7.53 -0.86 -3.33
N SER A 103 -7.21 0.23 -2.63
CA SER A 103 -6.94 1.52 -3.28
C SER A 103 -5.66 1.49 -4.12
N ALA A 104 -4.61 0.78 -3.66
CA ALA A 104 -3.40 0.56 -4.46
C ALA A 104 -3.67 -0.27 -5.72
N TRP A 105 -4.62 -1.21 -5.68
CA TRP A 105 -4.99 -2.01 -6.85
C TRP A 105 -5.71 -1.19 -7.94
N LEU A 106 -6.32 -0.06 -7.57
CA LEU A 106 -6.96 0.87 -8.50
C LEU A 106 -5.98 1.90 -9.09
N ASP A 107 -4.78 2.02 -8.52
CA ASP A 107 -3.73 2.92 -9.00
C ASP A 107 -2.73 2.15 -9.86
N PRO A 108 -2.66 2.41 -11.18
CA PRO A 108 -1.76 1.68 -12.09
C PRO A 108 -0.27 1.93 -11.81
N SER A 109 0.07 2.95 -11.01
CA SER A 109 1.45 3.21 -10.60
C SER A 109 1.89 2.35 -9.41
N ARG A 110 0.99 1.63 -8.75
CA ARG A 110 1.29 0.85 -7.54
C ARG A 110 1.15 -0.65 -7.80
N SER A 111 2.03 -1.43 -7.20
CA SER A 111 2.00 -2.89 -7.26
C SER A 111 1.73 -3.48 -5.87
N VAL A 112 0.90 -4.52 -5.81
CA VAL A 112 0.57 -5.24 -4.57
C VAL A 112 1.29 -6.57 -4.57
N VAL A 113 2.18 -6.77 -3.60
CA VAL A 113 3.06 -7.95 -3.54
C VAL A 113 2.88 -8.69 -2.20
N PRO A 114 2.93 -10.04 -2.16
CA PRO A 114 2.90 -10.78 -0.91
C PRO A 114 4.09 -10.43 0.00
N MET A 115 3.84 -10.25 1.30
CA MET A 115 4.89 -9.83 2.24
C MET A 115 6.07 -10.81 2.31
N GLU A 116 5.83 -12.11 2.17
CA GLU A 116 6.88 -13.13 2.16
C GLU A 116 7.84 -13.05 0.97
N ALA A 117 7.45 -12.39 -0.13
CA ALA A 117 8.31 -12.21 -1.30
C ALA A 117 9.39 -11.14 -1.05
N VAL A 118 9.03 -10.07 -0.32
CA VAL A 118 9.94 -8.96 0.01
C VAL A 118 10.69 -9.22 1.33
N PHE A 119 10.01 -9.81 2.32
CA PHE A 119 10.57 -10.15 3.63
C PHE A 119 10.54 -11.68 3.86
N PRO A 120 11.47 -12.43 3.24
CA PRO A 120 11.52 -13.88 3.42
C PRO A 120 11.82 -14.23 4.88
N ARG A 121 11.05 -15.17 5.44
CA ARG A 121 11.30 -15.72 6.78
C ARG A 121 12.69 -16.36 6.78
N ALA A 122 13.56 -15.92 7.68
CA ALA A 122 14.98 -16.28 7.75
C ALA A 122 15.20 -17.79 7.47
N ARG A 123 15.53 -18.12 6.21
CA ARG A 123 16.02 -19.45 5.84
C ARG A 123 17.52 -19.40 6.02
N ARG A 124 18.03 -20.22 6.96
CA ARG A 124 19.48 -20.34 7.20
C ARG A 124 20.18 -20.61 5.86
N PRO A 125 21.15 -19.78 5.45
CA PRO A 125 21.91 -20.06 4.24
C PRO A 125 22.70 -21.36 4.47
N ARG A 126 22.41 -22.40 3.67
CA ARG A 126 23.30 -23.56 3.53
C ARG A 126 24.52 -23.10 2.77
N ILE A 127 25.50 -22.58 3.51
CA ILE A 127 26.82 -22.30 2.97
C ILE A 127 27.41 -23.65 2.56
N ALA A 128 27.36 -23.96 1.27
CA ALA A 128 28.10 -25.07 0.69
C ALA A 128 29.57 -24.67 0.72
N THR A 129 30.29 -25.10 1.76
CA THR A 129 31.74 -24.94 1.85
C THR A 129 32.38 -25.77 0.75
N ARG A 130 32.51 -25.19 -0.45
CA ARG A 130 33.31 -25.76 -1.52
C ARG A 130 34.76 -25.62 -1.10
N ARG A 131 35.25 -26.66 -0.41
CA ARG A 131 36.64 -26.78 0.01
C ARG A 131 37.50 -26.81 -1.25
N THR A 132 38.08 -25.67 -1.60
CA THR A 132 39.03 -25.54 -2.70
C THR A 132 40.25 -26.37 -2.35
N ARG A 133 40.35 -27.56 -2.96
CA ARG A 133 41.50 -28.43 -2.83
C ARG A 133 42.60 -27.84 -3.71
N SER A 134 43.45 -27.01 -3.10
CA SER A 134 44.73 -26.58 -3.66
C SER A 134 45.56 -27.83 -3.96
N ARG A 135 46.01 -27.93 -5.21
CA ARG A 135 47.07 -28.80 -5.68
C ARG A 135 48.13 -27.92 -6.30
#